data_AF-V5I799-F1
#
_entry.id   AF-V5I799-F1
#
_cell.length_a   1.000
_cell.length_b   1.000
_cell.length_c   1.000
_cell.angle_alpha   90.00
_cell.angle_beta   90.00
_cell.angle_gamma   90.00
#
_symmetry.space_group_name_H-M   'P 1'
#
loop_
_entity.id
_entity.type
_entity.pdbx_description
1 polymer ?
#
loop_
_entity_poly.entity_id
_entity_poly.type
_entity_poly.pdbx_seq_one_letter_code
_entity_poly.pdbx_strand_id
1 'polypeptide(L)'
;LTELFRPYVERLITALCRHCQMEPDYEGLIEDGDEFKDFRLKVSDLIKDVVFIVGSSSCFRQMFINLQAPGVTWDASEAALFVMQAVAKNVLPTENEVVPKVVEAILNVPENTHIAVKYTSVLLLGE
;
A
#
# COMPACT_ATOMS: atom_id res chain seq x y z
N LEU A 1 -13.49 22.33 5.03
CA LEU A 1 -14.06 21.22 5.82
C LEU A 1 -13.12 20.02 5.86
N THR A 2 -12.60 19.61 4.70
CA THR A 2 -11.66 18.48 4.51
C THR A 2 -10.41 18.56 5.39
N GLU A 3 -9.78 19.73 5.50
CA GLU A 3 -8.58 19.95 6.33
C GLU A 3 -8.78 19.65 7.82
N LEU A 4 -10.00 19.80 8.36
CA LEU A 4 -10.29 19.46 9.75
C LEU A 4 -10.19 17.94 9.99
N PHE A 5 -10.56 17.13 8.99
CA PHE A 5 -10.62 15.68 9.09
C PHE A 5 -9.32 14.99 8.64
N ARG A 6 -8.48 15.68 7.87
CA ARG A 6 -7.18 15.19 7.38
C ARG A 6 -6.38 14.39 8.42
N PRO A 7 -6.04 14.92 9.63
CA PRO A 7 -5.21 14.17 10.57
C PRO A 7 -5.88 12.90 11.12
N TYR A 8 -7.22 12.85 11.13
CA TYR A 8 -7.96 11.67 11.56
C TYR A 8 -7.96 10.59 10.48
N VAL A 9 -8.10 10.98 9.22
CA VAL A 9 -8.06 10.06 8.08
C VAL A 9 -6.64 9.54 7.85
N GLU A 10 -5.60 10.36 8.02
CA GLU A 10 -4.20 9.91 7.98
C GLU A 10 -3.92 8.85 9.04
N ARG A 11 -4.42 9.06 10.27
CA ARG A 11 -4.31 8.08 11.36
C ARG A 11 -5.08 6.80 11.07
N LEU A 12 -6.27 6.92 10.46
CA LEU A 12 -7.07 5.78 10.05
C LEU A 12 -6.33 4.95 9.00
N ILE A 13 -5.85 5.56 7.92
CA ILE A 13 -5.10 4.87 6.85
C ILE A 13 -3.85 4.18 7.42
N THR A 14 -3.14 4.85 8.33
CA THR A 14 -1.97 4.27 9.00
C THR A 14 -2.33 3.03 9.83
N ALA A 15 -3.43 3.08 10.58
CA ALA A 15 -3.91 1.93 11.36
C ALA A 15 -4.38 0.79 10.45
N LEU A 16 -5.13 1.10 9.40
CA LEU A 16 -5.61 0.12 8.41
C LEU A 16 -4.46 -0.56 7.67
N CYS A 17 -3.42 0.19 7.28
CA CYS A 17 -2.20 -0.35 6.70
C CYS A 17 -1.56 -1.40 7.63
N ARG A 18 -1.45 -1.11 8.93
CA ARG A 18 -0.94 -2.07 9.92
C ARG A 18 -1.86 -3.29 10.06
N HIS A 19 -3.18 -3.09 10.04
CA HIS A 19 -4.14 -4.20 10.08
C HIS A 19 -4.15 -5.04 8.80
N CYS A 20 -3.59 -4.57 7.69
CA CYS A 20 -3.43 -5.36 6.46
C CYS A 20 -2.10 -6.13 6.39
N GLN A 21 -1.26 -6.07 7.43
CA GLN A 21 -0.03 -6.86 7.52
C GLN A 21 -0.39 -8.33 7.72
N MET A 22 0.20 -9.20 6.92
CA MET A 22 0.16 -10.65 7.15
C MET A 22 0.99 -11.00 8.37
N GLU A 23 0.74 -12.18 8.94
CA GLU A 23 1.60 -12.71 9.99
C GLU A 23 3.04 -12.89 9.46
N PRO A 24 4.09 -12.58 10.26
CA PRO A 24 5.46 -12.61 9.78
C PRO A 24 5.97 -13.99 9.30
N ASP A 25 5.33 -15.06 9.77
CA ASP A 25 5.58 -16.46 9.40
C ASP A 25 4.65 -16.98 8.30
N TYR A 26 3.78 -16.12 7.75
CA TYR A 26 2.89 -16.49 6.66
C TYR A 26 3.68 -16.78 5.38
N GLU A 27 3.52 -17.98 4.84
CA GLU A 27 4.15 -18.39 3.59
C GLU A 27 3.14 -18.33 2.44
N GLY A 28 3.57 -17.84 1.27
CA GLY A 28 2.74 -17.87 0.07
C GLY A 28 1.87 -16.63 -0.13
N LEU A 29 0.72 -16.82 -0.78
CA LEU A 29 -0.27 -15.79 -1.09
C LEU A 29 -1.56 -16.08 -0.34
N ILE A 30 -2.31 -15.02 -0.02
CA ILE A 30 -3.62 -15.17 0.63
C ILE A 30 -4.60 -15.83 -0.32
N GLU A 31 -5.12 -16.98 0.10
CA GLU A 31 -6.04 -17.81 -0.66
C GLU A 31 -7.39 -17.11 -0.92
N ASP A 32 -8.09 -17.56 -1.96
CA ASP A 32 -9.46 -17.11 -2.22
C ASP A 32 -10.41 -17.68 -1.17
N GLY A 33 -11.34 -16.85 -0.68
CA GLY A 33 -12.30 -17.22 0.37
C GLY A 33 -11.77 -17.06 1.80
N ASP A 34 -10.55 -16.58 1.97
CA ASP A 34 -9.97 -16.23 3.26
C ASP A 34 -10.59 -14.94 3.84
N GLU A 35 -11.02 -14.96 5.10
CA GLU A 35 -11.69 -13.82 5.76
C GLU A 35 -10.78 -12.58 5.87
N PHE A 36 -9.47 -12.78 6.03
CA PHE A 36 -8.49 -11.70 6.06
C PHE A 36 -8.35 -11.05 4.69
N LYS A 37 -8.42 -11.83 3.59
CA LYS A 37 -8.49 -11.26 2.23
C LYS A 37 -9.71 -10.37 2.06
N ASP A 38 -10.88 -10.85 2.48
CA ASP A 38 -12.12 -10.07 2.40
C ASP A 38 -12.06 -8.79 3.25
N PHE A 39 -11.45 -8.87 4.43
CA PHE A 39 -11.15 -7.69 5.24
C PHE A 39 -10.26 -6.70 4.48
N ARG A 40 -9.15 -7.16 3.90
CA ARG A 40 -8.23 -6.31 3.13
C ARG A 40 -8.95 -5.63 1.96
N LEU A 41 -9.79 -6.35 1.21
CA LEU A 41 -10.57 -5.76 0.12
C LEU A 41 -11.50 -4.65 0.60
N LYS A 42 -12.21 -4.85 1.72
CA LYS A 42 -13.05 -3.79 2.34
C LYS A 42 -12.21 -2.58 2.77
N VAL A 43 -10.99 -2.81 3.27
CA VAL A 43 -10.05 -1.73 3.59
C VAL A 43 -9.62 -0.96 2.35
N SER A 44 -9.31 -1.65 1.25
CA SER A 44 -8.95 -1.02 -0.03
C SER A 44 -10.06 -0.11 -0.53
N ASP A 45 -11.31 -0.58 -0.49
CA ASP A 45 -12.47 0.20 -0.93
C ASP A 45 -12.73 1.41 -0.02
N LEU A 46 -12.63 1.23 1.30
CA LEU A 46 -12.72 2.35 2.24
C LEU A 46 -11.64 3.40 1.99
N ILE A 47 -10.39 2.99 1.74
CA ILE A 47 -9.30 3.91 1.44
C ILE A 47 -9.59 4.70 0.16
N LYS A 48 -10.08 4.04 -0.91
CA LYS A 48 -10.49 4.71 -2.16
C LYS A 48 -11.54 5.79 -1.91
N ASP A 49 -12.52 5.51 -1.04
CA ASP A 49 -13.61 6.43 -0.73
C ASP A 49 -13.17 7.65 0.09
N VAL A 50 -12.12 7.52 0.92
CA VAL A 50 -11.70 8.59 1.85
C VAL A 50 -10.37 9.26 1.49
N VAL A 51 -9.58 8.71 0.55
CA VAL A 51 -8.23 9.21 0.25
C VAL A 51 -8.25 10.65 -0.26
N PHE A 52 -9.34 11.10 -0.90
CA PHE A 52 -9.49 12.49 -1.34
C PHE A 52 -9.36 13.50 -0.20
N ILE A 53 -9.60 13.08 1.06
CA ILE A 53 -9.49 13.94 2.24
C ILE A 53 -8.03 14.28 2.54
N VAL A 54 -7.12 13.34 2.29
CA VAL A 54 -5.68 13.47 2.54
C VAL A 54 -4.88 13.78 1.27
N GLY A 55 -5.43 13.46 0.10
CA GLY A 55 -4.78 13.55 -1.20
C GLY A 55 -4.07 12.24 -1.56
N SER A 56 -4.39 11.69 -2.73
CA SER A 56 -3.85 10.42 -3.22
C SER A 56 -2.33 10.44 -3.34
N SER A 57 -1.75 11.50 -3.91
CA SER A 57 -0.29 11.64 -4.03
C SER A 57 0.40 11.69 -2.66
N SER A 58 -0.20 12.37 -1.67
CA SER A 58 0.35 12.45 -0.31
C SER A 58 0.33 11.07 0.37
N CYS A 59 -0.78 10.33 0.24
CA CYS A 59 -0.90 8.97 0.75
C CYS A 59 0.12 8.02 0.09
N PHE A 60 0.21 8.06 -1.25
CA PHE A 60 1.13 7.25 -2.03
C PHE A 60 2.59 7.51 -1.65
N ARG A 61 2.98 8.79 -1.52
CA ARG A 61 4.32 9.20 -1.07
C ARG A 61 4.61 8.72 0.35
N GLN A 62 3.64 8.82 1.25
CA GLN A 62 3.83 8.38 2.64
C GLN A 62 4.07 6.87 2.71
N MET A 63 3.33 6.06 1.95
CA MET A 63 3.55 4.62 1.90
C MET A 63 4.92 4.28 1.31
N PHE A 64 5.37 4.99 0.27
CA PHE A 64 6.71 4.81 -0.28
C PHE A 64 7.82 5.13 0.73
N ILE A 65 7.65 6.17 1.56
CA ILE A 65 8.58 6.48 2.65
C ILE A 65 8.63 5.32 3.67
N ASN A 66 7.48 4.70 3.98
CA ASN A 66 7.43 3.56 4.90
C ASN A 66 8.22 2.36 4.35
N LEU A 67 8.24 2.14 3.03
CA LEU A 67 9.05 1.08 2.39
C LEU A 67 10.56 1.29 2.52
N GLN A 68 11.00 2.53 2.75
CA GLN A 68 12.41 2.86 2.94
C GLN A 68 12.83 2.85 4.42
N ALA A 69 11.90 2.58 5.33
CA ALA A 69 12.20 2.56 6.75
C ALA A 69 13.25 1.47 7.06
N PRO A 70 14.29 1.79 7.85
CA PRO A 70 15.32 0.82 8.19
C PRO A 70 14.72 -0.36 8.96
N GLY A 71 14.98 -1.58 8.50
CA GLY A 71 14.47 -2.80 9.12
C GLY A 71 12.98 -3.06 8.88
N VAL A 72 12.36 -2.46 7.85
CA VAL A 72 11.00 -2.80 7.45
C VAL A 72 10.90 -4.29 7.12
N THR A 73 9.91 -4.96 7.69
CA THR A 73 9.66 -6.38 7.46
C THR A 73 8.94 -6.59 6.13
N TRP A 74 8.96 -7.83 5.63
CA TRP A 74 8.34 -8.14 4.34
C TRP A 74 6.81 -7.94 4.37
N ASP A 75 6.17 -8.26 5.49
CA ASP A 75 4.72 -8.12 5.74
C ASP A 75 4.32 -6.64 5.80
N ALA A 76 5.11 -5.81 6.49
CA ALA A 76 4.92 -4.37 6.51
C ALA A 76 5.15 -3.74 5.13
N SER A 77 6.12 -4.24 4.37
CA SER A 77 6.38 -3.80 3.00
C SER A 77 5.23 -4.14 2.07
N GLU A 78 4.72 -5.36 2.15
CA GLU A 78 3.56 -5.80 1.37
C GLU A 78 2.31 -4.98 1.69
N ALA A 79 2.02 -4.72 2.96
CA ALA A 79 0.86 -3.94 3.35
C ALA A 79 0.93 -2.49 2.84
N ALA A 80 2.13 -1.89 2.84
CA ALA A 80 2.33 -0.56 2.25
C ALA A 80 2.08 -0.57 0.74
N LEU A 81 2.57 -1.58 0.01
CA LEU A 81 2.30 -1.77 -1.42
C LEU A 81 0.81 -1.97 -1.70
N PHE A 82 0.11 -2.72 -0.85
CA PHE A 82 -1.33 -2.93 -0.94
C PHE A 82 -2.13 -1.62 -0.81
N VAL A 83 -1.76 -0.76 0.14
CA VAL A 83 -2.37 0.57 0.28
C VAL A 83 -2.02 1.47 -0.91
N MET A 84 -0.79 1.41 -1.42
CA MET A 84 -0.39 2.14 -2.63
C MET A 84 -1.22 1.71 -3.83
N GLN A 85 -1.46 0.41 -4.00
CA GLN A 85 -2.30 -0.14 -5.06
C GLN A 85 -3.72 0.46 -4.99
N ALA A 86 -4.31 0.53 -3.80
CA ALA A 86 -5.66 1.07 -3.62
C ALA A 86 -5.80 2.53 -4.11
N VAL A 87 -4.74 3.33 -4.04
CA VAL A 87 -4.78 4.76 -4.39
C VAL A 87 -4.11 5.09 -5.74
N ALA A 88 -3.40 4.13 -6.35
CA ALA A 88 -2.58 4.33 -7.55
C ALA A 88 -3.36 4.96 -8.72
N LYS A 89 -4.55 4.46 -9.02
CA LYS A 89 -5.44 4.99 -10.08
C LYS A 89 -5.87 6.44 -9.88
N ASN A 90 -5.83 6.92 -8.64
CA ASN A 90 -6.21 8.28 -8.27
C ASN A 90 -5.01 9.22 -8.14
N VAL A 91 -3.78 8.73 -8.39
CA VAL A 91 -2.58 9.57 -8.46
C VAL A 91 -2.55 10.26 -9.82
N LEU A 92 -2.35 11.58 -9.83
CA LEU A 92 -2.32 12.34 -11.08
C LEU A 92 -1.15 11.85 -11.96
N PRO A 93 -1.34 11.71 -13.28
CA PRO A 93 -0.27 11.32 -14.21
C PRO A 93 0.94 12.27 -14.20
N THR A 94 0.78 13.48 -13.66
CA THR A 94 1.83 14.49 -13.50
C THR A 94 2.74 14.24 -12.28
N GLU A 95 2.47 13.21 -11.47
CA GLU A 95 3.27 12.86 -10.30
C GLU A 95 4.59 12.20 -10.71
N ASN A 96 5.57 13.04 -11.05
CA ASN A 96 6.84 12.62 -11.62
C ASN A 96 7.94 12.33 -10.58
N GLU A 97 7.67 12.49 -9.28
CA GLU A 97 8.70 12.31 -8.24
C GLU A 97 8.74 10.91 -7.67
N VAL A 98 7.59 10.41 -7.20
CA VAL A 98 7.53 9.15 -6.43
C VAL A 98 7.22 7.97 -7.33
N VAL A 99 6.29 8.12 -8.28
CA VAL A 99 5.86 7.01 -9.15
C VAL A 99 7.03 6.37 -9.92
N PRO A 100 7.94 7.13 -10.58
CA PRO A 100 9.07 6.53 -11.27
C PRO A 100 10.01 5.76 -10.34
N LYS A 101 10.24 6.27 -9.12
CA LYS A 101 11.10 5.62 -8.12
C LYS A 101 10.48 4.33 -7.60
N VAL A 102 9.15 4.28 -7.47
CA VAL A 102 8.42 3.07 -7.09
C VAL A 102 8.54 2.02 -8.18
N VAL A 103 8.33 2.40 -9.45
CA VAL A 103 8.50 1.50 -10.59
C VAL A 103 9.92 0.95 -10.65
N GLU A 104 10.93 1.81 -10.51
CA GLU A 104 12.33 1.40 -10.47
C GLU A 104 12.63 0.46 -9.30
N ALA A 105 12.09 0.74 -8.10
CA ALA A 105 12.24 -0.13 -6.94
C ALA A 105 11.62 -1.50 -7.17
N ILE A 106 10.42 -1.57 -7.78
CA ILE A 106 9.74 -2.83 -8.11
C ILE A 106 10.54 -3.65 -9.12
N LEU A 107 11.08 -3.01 -10.16
CA LEU A 107 11.89 -3.69 -11.19
C LEU A 107 13.22 -4.23 -10.64
N ASN A 108 13.72 -3.67 -9.54
CA ASN A 108 14.95 -4.08 -8.88
C ASN A 108 14.70 -4.91 -7.59
N VAL A 109 13.49 -5.43 -7.39
CA VAL A 109 13.18 -6.27 -6.22
C VAL A 109 14.08 -7.51 -6.20
N PRO A 110 14.79 -7.79 -5.09
CA PRO A 110 15.66 -8.96 -4.99
C PRO A 110 14.92 -10.30 -5.14
N GLU A 111 15.59 -11.30 -5.72
CA GLU A 111 15.00 -12.64 -5.92
C GLU A 111 14.63 -13.36 -4.61
N ASN A 112 15.30 -13.04 -3.51
CA ASN A 112 14.99 -13.60 -2.18
C ASN A 112 13.81 -12.90 -1.48
N THR A 113 13.18 -11.91 -2.11
CA THR A 113 12.01 -11.22 -1.56
C THR A 113 10.82 -12.16 -1.46
N HIS A 114 10.05 -12.03 -0.37
CA HIS A 114 8.85 -12.82 -0.11
C HIS A 114 7.86 -12.75 -1.29
N ILE A 115 7.19 -13.86 -1.59
CA ILE A 115 6.33 -13.99 -2.77
C ILE A 115 5.14 -13.02 -2.75
N ALA A 116 4.57 -12.75 -1.56
CA ALA A 116 3.48 -11.80 -1.42
C ALA A 116 3.89 -10.37 -1.81
N VAL A 117 5.09 -9.92 -1.40
CA VAL A 117 5.62 -8.61 -1.78
C VAL A 117 5.75 -8.51 -3.30
N LYS A 118 6.31 -9.55 -3.94
CA LYS A 118 6.47 -9.60 -5.41
C LYS A 118 5.11 -9.56 -6.12
N TYR A 119 4.16 -10.36 -5.67
CA TYR A 119 2.81 -10.42 -6.23
C TYR A 119 2.12 -9.06 -6.16
N THR A 120 2.06 -8.45 -4.97
CA THR A 120 1.43 -7.13 -4.78
C THR A 120 2.15 -6.03 -5.54
N SER A 121 3.48 -6.11 -5.68
CA SER A 121 4.26 -5.17 -6.52
C SER A 121 3.87 -5.25 -8.00
N VAL A 122 3.66 -6.46 -8.53
CA VAL A 122 3.21 -6.66 -9.91
C VAL A 122 1.78 -6.14 -10.11
N LEU A 123 0.90 -6.36 -9.13
CA LEU A 123 -0.46 -5.79 -9.18
C LEU A 123 -0.43 -4.26 -9.19
N LEU A 124 0.39 -3.64 -8.34
CA LEU A 124 0.58 -2.19 -8.31
C LEU A 124 1.08 -1.62 -9.65
N LEU A 125 1.97 -2.33 -10.36
CA LEU A 125 2.40 -1.92 -11.70
C LEU A 125 1.28 -1.98 -12.75
N GLY A 126 0.24 -2.78 -12.51
CA GLY A 126 -0.89 -2.95 -13.41
C GLY A 126 -2.06 -1.99 -13.15
N GLU A 127 -2.01 -1.19 -12.09
CA GLU A 127 -3.02 -0.17 -11.77
C GLU A 127 -2.90 1.08 -12.65
#